data_AF-A0A2N2JX72-F1
#
_entry.id   AF-A0A2N2JX72-F1
#
_cell.length_a   1.000
_cell.length_b   1.000
_cell.length_c   1.000
_cell.angle_alpha   90.00
_cell.angle_beta   90.00
_cell.angle_gamma   90.00
#
_symmetry.space_group_name_H-M   'P 1'
#
loop_
_entity.id
_entity.type
_entity.pdbx_description
1 polymer ?
#
loop_
_entity_poly.entity_id
_entity_poly.type
_entity_poly.pdbx_seq_one_letter_code
_entity_poly.pdbx_strand_id
1 'polypeptide(L)'
;MLFSTAVCHMVPGSATGKKMEGYVNRALKRVNQAFLGFIALAMLLWMPDFGLAATGDASKDLGWYDPMDWFDKGGDLPHESQWHYYTYGYVPRHFPQEIRPYYAPMEEEMPPGSPQMEHYEGEILDVRTAWFRNAPLQVFARVRLDSGVTTAVDLGPRSQLNFIDLGALRGKRVAILAHPATIEGGKALVAHQIQLYGITTRIYWSLPTP
;
A
#
# COMPACT_ATOMS: atom_id res chain seq x y z
N MET A 1 11.50 -41.30 9.36
CA MET A 1 11.61 -41.56 10.82
C MET A 1 10.21 -41.70 11.36
N LEU A 2 9.81 -42.92 11.73
CA LEU A 2 8.47 -43.26 12.22
C LEU A 2 8.46 -43.13 13.74
N PHE A 3 7.66 -42.22 14.29
CA PHE A 3 7.43 -42.15 15.73
C PHE A 3 6.25 -43.06 16.09
N SER A 4 6.58 -44.16 16.79
CA SER A 4 5.62 -45.05 17.45
C SER A 4 5.21 -44.42 18.77
N THR A 5 3.95 -43.99 18.88
CA THR A 5 3.35 -43.49 20.12
C THR A 5 2.77 -44.67 20.90
N ALA A 6 3.51 -45.13 21.91
CA ALA A 6 3.00 -46.08 22.90
C ALA A 6 2.08 -45.35 23.88
N VAL A 7 0.79 -45.71 23.88
CA VAL A 7 -0.20 -45.23 24.86
C VAL A 7 -0.27 -46.24 25.99
N CYS A 8 0.33 -45.91 27.15
CA CYS A 8 0.15 -46.67 28.38
C CYS A 8 -1.20 -46.33 29.02
N HIS A 9 -2.10 -47.32 29.07
CA HIS A 9 -3.31 -47.25 29.89
C HIS A 9 -2.95 -47.45 31.37
N MET A 10 -3.24 -46.44 32.20
CA MET A 10 -3.01 -46.48 33.65
C MET A 10 -4.33 -46.71 34.37
N VAL A 11 -4.40 -47.78 35.17
CA VAL A 11 -5.57 -48.16 35.98
C VAL A 11 -5.60 -47.33 37.27
N PRO A 12 -6.71 -46.63 37.61
CA PRO A 12 -6.79 -45.84 38.83
C PRO A 12 -7.35 -46.67 39.98
N GLY A 13 -6.54 -46.92 41.02
CA GLY A 13 -7.02 -47.68 42.18
C GLY A 13 -5.97 -47.93 43.26
N SER A 14 -5.33 -46.89 43.78
CA SER A 14 -4.51 -47.03 44.99
C SER A 14 -4.40 -45.72 45.77
N ALA A 15 -4.89 -45.75 47.02
CA ALA A 15 -4.92 -44.61 47.93
C ALA A 15 -3.52 -44.19 48.46
N THR A 16 -2.44 -44.86 48.07
CA THR A 16 -1.06 -44.45 48.40
C THR A 16 -0.44 -43.47 47.38
N GLY A 17 -1.14 -43.14 46.29
CA GLY A 17 -0.61 -42.28 45.21
C GLY A 17 -0.53 -40.77 45.52
N LYS A 18 -1.25 -40.26 46.52
CA LYS A 18 -1.34 -38.80 46.77
C LYS A 18 -0.05 -38.15 47.30
N LYS A 19 0.92 -38.92 47.80
CA LYS A 19 2.20 -38.35 48.29
C LYS A 19 3.31 -38.27 47.23
N MET A 20 3.20 -38.99 46.11
CA MET A 20 4.21 -38.94 45.03
C MET A 20 3.97 -37.84 43.99
N GLU A 21 2.72 -37.43 43.75
CA GLU A 21 2.40 -36.36 42.77
C GLU A 21 3.02 -35.00 43.13
N GLY A 22 3.20 -34.71 44.42
CA GLY A 22 3.79 -33.44 44.87
C GLY A 22 5.31 -33.32 44.67
N TYR A 23 6.02 -34.43 44.46
CA TYR A 23 7.46 -34.42 44.19
C TYR A 23 7.76 -34.32 42.69
N VAL A 24 7.00 -35.03 41.85
CA VAL A 24 7.17 -35.02 40.40
C VAL A 24 6.87 -33.64 39.81
N ASN A 25 5.81 -32.96 40.28
CA ASN A 25 5.47 -31.61 39.81
C ASN A 25 6.49 -30.53 40.18
N ARG A 26 7.26 -30.70 41.26
CA ARG A 26 8.34 -29.75 41.62
C ARG A 26 9.62 -29.98 40.83
N ALA A 27 9.91 -31.22 40.44
CA ALA A 27 11.06 -31.54 39.58
C ALA A 27 10.83 -31.05 38.14
N LEU A 28 9.65 -31.28 37.56
CA LEU A 28 9.32 -30.85 36.20
C LEU A 28 9.31 -29.32 36.03
N LYS A 29 8.89 -28.58 37.06
CA LYS A 29 8.88 -27.09 37.01
C LYS A 29 10.28 -26.47 36.97
N ARG A 30 11.29 -27.13 37.56
CA ARG A 30 12.69 -26.66 37.53
C ARG A 30 13.38 -26.95 36.20
N VAL A 31 13.06 -28.07 35.56
CA VAL A 31 13.63 -28.42 34.24
C VAL A 31 13.11 -27.46 33.16
N ASN A 32 11.84 -27.04 33.22
CA ASN A 32 11.26 -26.15 32.22
C ASN A 32 11.81 -24.70 32.28
N GLN A 33 12.19 -24.21 33.47
CA GLN A 33 12.79 -22.88 33.60
C GLN A 33 14.23 -22.83 33.05
N ALA A 34 15.02 -23.88 33.23
CA ALA A 34 16.37 -23.94 32.67
C ALA A 34 16.37 -24.02 31.13
N PHE A 35 15.38 -24.73 30.56
CA PHE A 35 15.25 -24.88 29.11
C PHE A 35 14.83 -23.58 28.41
N LEU A 36 13.93 -22.80 29.01
CA LEU A 36 13.51 -21.50 28.47
C LEU A 36 14.66 -20.47 28.46
N GLY A 37 15.53 -20.48 29.47
CA GLY A 37 16.72 -19.62 29.49
C GLY A 37 17.71 -19.93 28.36
N PHE A 38 17.87 -21.21 28.01
CA PHE A 38 18.78 -21.63 26.93
C PHE A 38 18.28 -21.22 25.54
N ILE A 39 16.96 -21.26 25.31
CA ILE A 39 16.36 -20.83 24.02
C ILE A 39 16.51 -19.31 23.82
N ALA A 40 16.31 -18.51 24.87
CA ALA A 40 16.50 -17.05 24.79
C ALA A 40 17.96 -16.67 24.52
N LEU A 41 18.93 -17.37 25.13
CA LEU A 41 20.35 -17.15 24.88
C LEU A 41 20.78 -17.58 23.47
N ALA A 42 20.24 -18.70 22.98
CA ALA A 42 20.50 -19.17 21.62
C ALA A 42 19.95 -18.21 20.56
N MET A 43 18.78 -17.59 20.79
CA MET A 43 18.25 -16.55 19.90
C MET A 43 19.11 -15.29 19.87
N LEU A 44 19.74 -14.92 21.00
CA LEU A 44 20.68 -13.79 21.07
C LEU A 44 21.99 -14.04 20.30
N LEU A 45 22.44 -15.30 20.21
CA LEU A 45 23.67 -15.68 19.52
C LEU A 45 23.48 -16.02 18.03
N TRP A 46 22.25 -16.27 17.58
CA TRP A 46 21.92 -16.57 16.18
C TRP A 46 21.33 -15.38 15.41
N MET A 47 21.22 -14.21 16.04
CA MET A 47 20.90 -12.98 15.31
C MET A 47 22.17 -12.54 14.55
N PRO A 48 22.18 -12.56 13.20
CA PRO A 48 23.22 -11.88 12.44
C PRO A 48 23.22 -10.41 12.84
N ASP A 49 24.41 -9.80 12.93
CA ASP A 49 24.63 -8.40 13.29
C ASP A 49 23.54 -7.49 12.70
N PHE A 50 22.51 -7.20 13.50
CA PHE A 50 21.61 -6.11 13.23
C PHE A 50 22.43 -4.86 13.46
N GLY A 51 23.01 -4.37 12.37
CA GLY A 51 23.86 -3.20 12.35
C GLY A 51 23.23 -2.08 13.18
N LEU A 52 24.06 -1.49 14.04
CA LEU A 52 23.89 -0.13 14.53
C LEU A 52 23.45 0.75 13.36
N ALA A 53 22.15 1.03 13.29
CA ALA A 53 21.64 2.10 12.47
C ALA A 53 22.29 3.37 13.01
N ALA A 54 23.24 3.90 12.23
CA ALA A 54 23.84 5.18 12.49
C ALA A 54 22.72 6.20 12.72
N THR A 55 22.74 6.83 13.90
CA THR A 55 22.01 8.08 14.13
C THR A 55 22.67 9.16 13.27
N GLY A 56 22.32 9.14 11.98
CA GLY A 56 22.68 10.14 11.00
C GLY A 56 21.92 11.43 11.30
N ASP A 57 22.69 12.48 11.53
CA ASP A 57 22.31 13.86 11.71
C ASP A 57 21.21 14.30 10.72
N ALA A 58 19.98 14.43 11.22
CA ALA A 58 18.76 14.64 10.42
C ALA A 58 18.56 16.11 9.98
N SER A 59 19.62 16.80 9.55
CA SER A 59 19.50 18.25 9.29
C SER A 59 20.14 18.83 8.03
N LYS A 60 20.78 18.07 7.12
CA LYS A 60 21.57 18.74 6.05
C LYS A 60 21.57 18.22 4.61
N ASP A 61 20.70 17.27 4.23
CA ASP A 61 20.55 16.93 2.80
C ASP A 61 19.10 17.12 2.35
N LEU A 62 18.82 18.27 1.72
CA LEU A 62 17.65 18.50 0.89
C LEU A 62 17.80 17.73 -0.44
N GLY A 63 17.99 16.42 -0.33
CA GLY A 63 18.01 15.49 -1.46
C GLY A 63 16.62 15.44 -2.07
N TRP A 64 16.55 15.68 -3.37
CA TRP A 64 15.33 15.58 -4.15
C TRP A 64 14.67 14.21 -3.99
N TYR A 65 13.34 14.23 -3.85
CA TYR A 65 12.51 13.06 -3.58
C TYR A 65 12.08 12.39 -4.90
N ASP A 66 12.28 11.08 -5.02
CA ASP A 66 11.83 10.30 -6.17
C ASP A 66 10.52 9.57 -5.81
N PRO A 67 9.41 9.79 -6.53
CA PRO A 67 8.15 9.07 -6.32
C PRO A 67 8.29 7.54 -6.39
N MET A 68 9.31 7.01 -7.09
CA MET A 68 9.63 5.59 -7.02
C MET A 68 10.29 5.21 -5.70
N ASP A 69 11.19 6.04 -5.20
CA ASP A 69 11.83 5.84 -3.92
C ASP A 69 10.82 5.86 -2.75
N TRP A 70 9.71 6.60 -2.88
CA TRP A 70 8.55 6.49 -1.97
C TRP A 70 7.97 5.07 -1.89
N PHE A 71 7.73 4.46 -3.06
CA PHE A 71 7.23 3.08 -3.15
C PHE A 71 8.25 2.08 -2.59
N ASP A 72 9.54 2.38 -2.63
CA ASP A 72 10.56 1.45 -2.12
C ASP A 72 10.83 1.66 -0.61
N LYS A 73 10.75 2.89 -0.10
CA LYS A 73 11.14 3.23 1.28
C LYS A 73 10.01 3.23 2.29
N GLY A 74 8.76 3.50 1.88
CA GLY A 74 7.60 3.54 2.78
C GLY A 74 7.67 4.68 3.80
N GLY A 75 7.00 5.80 3.51
CA GLY A 75 6.93 6.95 4.42
C GLY A 75 5.77 7.89 4.11
N ASP A 76 5.42 8.72 5.09
CA ASP A 76 4.47 9.83 4.96
C ASP A 76 5.15 11.02 4.23
N LEU A 77 4.47 11.62 3.24
CA LEU A 77 5.01 12.67 2.37
C LEU A 77 4.96 14.06 3.05
N PRO A 78 6.09 14.75 3.30
CA PRO A 78 6.09 16.07 3.94
C PRO A 78 6.05 17.27 2.97
N HIS A 79 6.14 17.09 1.64
CA HIS A 79 6.29 18.19 0.67
C HIS A 79 5.29 18.15 -0.50
N GLU A 80 4.08 18.68 -0.25
CA GLU A 80 2.85 18.49 -1.05
C GLU A 80 2.60 19.47 -2.22
N SER A 81 3.49 20.42 -2.54
CA SER A 81 3.07 21.64 -3.28
C SER A 81 2.96 21.52 -4.80
N GLN A 82 3.46 20.45 -5.44
CA GLN A 82 3.47 20.34 -6.90
C GLN A 82 2.34 19.50 -7.51
N TRP A 83 1.62 18.71 -6.70
CA TRP A 83 0.50 17.88 -7.16
C TRP A 83 -0.71 18.67 -7.64
N HIS A 84 -0.99 19.79 -6.95
CA HIS A 84 -2.23 20.54 -7.13
C HIS A 84 -2.40 21.18 -8.51
N TYR A 85 -1.29 21.47 -9.21
CA TYR A 85 -1.34 22.15 -10.50
C TYR A 85 -1.72 21.23 -11.67
N TYR A 86 -1.52 19.92 -11.55
CA TYR A 86 -1.69 18.99 -12.68
C TYR A 86 -3.01 18.21 -12.63
N THR A 87 -3.38 17.67 -11.47
CA THR A 87 -4.66 16.91 -11.34
C THR A 87 -5.88 17.83 -11.39
N TYR A 88 -5.74 19.08 -10.94
CA TYR A 88 -6.84 20.04 -10.79
C TYR A 88 -6.69 21.31 -11.64
N GLY A 89 -5.62 21.41 -12.44
CA GLY A 89 -5.36 22.54 -13.32
C GLY A 89 -6.39 22.74 -14.45
N TYR A 90 -7.28 21.77 -14.65
CA TYR A 90 -8.33 21.82 -15.67
C TYR A 90 -9.64 22.46 -15.22
N VAL A 91 -9.73 22.97 -13.99
CA VAL A 91 -10.85 23.85 -13.63
C VAL A 91 -10.42 25.28 -13.96
N PRO A 92 -10.92 25.90 -15.05
CA PRO A 92 -10.62 27.30 -15.34
C PRO A 92 -10.94 28.16 -14.11
N ARG A 93 -9.89 28.72 -13.51
CA ARG A 93 -10.02 29.75 -12.48
C ARG A 93 -10.78 30.90 -13.14
N HIS A 94 -11.97 31.22 -12.64
CA HIS A 94 -12.85 32.34 -13.02
C HIS A 94 -13.93 32.00 -14.05
N PHE A 95 -14.99 31.33 -13.61
CA PHE A 95 -16.32 31.57 -14.16
C PHE A 95 -17.14 32.39 -13.15
N PRO A 96 -17.66 33.58 -13.52
CA PRO A 96 -18.65 34.27 -12.72
C PRO A 96 -19.92 33.40 -12.60
N GLN A 97 -20.51 33.36 -11.40
CA GLN A 97 -21.69 32.55 -11.05
C GLN A 97 -23.00 33.01 -11.72
N GLU A 98 -23.07 33.06 -13.05
CA GLU A 98 -24.34 33.25 -13.75
C GLU A 98 -24.86 31.90 -14.25
N ILE A 99 -25.69 31.27 -13.41
CA ILE A 99 -26.32 29.98 -13.71
C ILE A 99 -27.36 30.20 -14.82
N ARG A 100 -27.00 29.92 -16.07
CA ARG A 100 -27.97 29.65 -17.12
C ARG A 100 -28.04 28.14 -17.35
N PRO A 101 -29.20 27.47 -17.13
CA PRO A 101 -29.36 26.08 -17.50
C PRO A 101 -29.54 26.01 -19.02
N TYR A 102 -28.42 25.95 -19.74
CA TYR A 102 -28.41 25.72 -21.18
C TYR A 102 -27.84 24.32 -21.44
N TYR A 103 -28.72 23.31 -21.34
CA TYR A 103 -28.45 21.99 -21.91
C TYR A 103 -28.62 22.08 -23.43
N ALA A 104 -27.63 22.64 -24.11
CA ALA A 104 -27.39 22.28 -25.50
C ALA A 104 -26.56 20.98 -25.50
N PRO A 105 -26.81 20.03 -26.41
CA PRO A 105 -25.88 18.93 -26.65
C PRO A 105 -24.59 19.55 -27.17
N MET A 106 -23.67 19.85 -26.25
CA MET A 106 -22.31 20.22 -26.58
C MET A 106 -21.68 18.99 -27.23
N GLU A 107 -21.57 19.01 -28.56
CA GLU A 107 -20.34 18.58 -29.20
C GLU A 107 -19.23 19.47 -28.63
N GLU A 108 -18.83 19.19 -27.38
CA GLU A 108 -17.80 19.93 -26.68
C GLU A 108 -16.50 19.54 -27.38
N GLU A 109 -16.14 20.31 -28.41
CA GLU A 109 -14.79 20.34 -28.93
C GLU A 109 -13.89 20.55 -27.71
N MET A 110 -13.21 19.48 -27.29
CA MET A 110 -12.27 19.54 -26.19
C MET A 110 -11.36 20.74 -26.44
N PRO A 111 -11.18 21.64 -25.45
CA PRO A 111 -10.40 22.84 -25.65
C PRO A 111 -9.02 22.45 -26.20
N PRO A 112 -8.51 23.15 -27.23
CA PRO A 112 -7.20 22.85 -27.78
C PRO A 112 -6.16 22.90 -26.66
N GLY A 113 -5.49 21.77 -26.42
CA GLY A 113 -4.60 21.57 -25.27
C GLY A 113 -5.12 20.60 -24.19
N SER A 114 -6.26 19.94 -24.40
CA SER A 114 -6.63 18.78 -23.59
C SER A 114 -5.50 17.72 -23.66
N PRO A 115 -5.10 17.15 -22.51
CA PRO A 115 -4.00 16.20 -22.48
C PRO A 115 -4.37 14.99 -23.33
N GLN A 116 -3.41 14.52 -24.12
CA GLN A 116 -3.62 13.37 -25.00
C GLN A 116 -3.86 12.14 -24.12
N MET A 117 -5.06 11.57 -24.26
CA MET A 117 -5.49 10.39 -23.54
C MET A 117 -5.02 9.15 -24.28
N GLU A 118 -4.37 8.24 -23.58
CA GLU A 118 -3.83 7.00 -24.15
C GLU A 118 -4.25 5.79 -23.32
N HIS A 119 -4.41 4.67 -24.02
CA HIS A 119 -4.71 3.39 -23.40
C HIS A 119 -3.41 2.66 -23.01
N TYR A 120 -3.34 2.22 -21.77
CA TYR A 120 -2.24 1.44 -21.24
C TYR A 120 -2.75 0.16 -20.61
N GLU A 121 -1.97 -0.92 -20.76
CA GLU A 121 -2.21 -2.19 -20.10
C GLU A 121 -0.95 -2.62 -19.35
N GLY A 122 -1.13 -3.34 -18.24
CA GLY A 122 -0.02 -3.83 -17.46
C GLY A 122 -0.42 -4.67 -16.26
N GLU A 123 0.58 -4.95 -15.41
CA GLU A 123 0.44 -5.67 -14.14
C GLU A 123 0.73 -4.73 -12.97
N ILE A 124 -0.15 -4.74 -11.98
CA ILE A 124 0.02 -3.98 -10.73
C ILE A 124 1.05 -4.70 -9.86
N LEU A 125 2.18 -4.03 -9.61
CA LEU A 125 3.27 -4.55 -8.78
C LEU A 125 3.11 -4.19 -7.30
N ASP A 126 2.57 -3.01 -7.00
CA ASP A 126 2.31 -2.53 -5.64
C ASP A 126 1.17 -1.51 -5.64
N VAL A 127 0.47 -1.36 -4.51
CA VAL A 127 -0.60 -0.37 -4.33
C VAL A 127 -0.43 0.32 -2.99
N ARG A 128 -0.56 1.65 -3.01
CA ARG A 128 -0.44 2.51 -1.83
C ARG A 128 -1.51 3.58 -1.84
N THR A 129 -1.71 4.20 -0.69
CA THR A 129 -2.57 5.37 -0.55
C THR A 129 -1.76 6.54 -0.02
N ALA A 130 -2.04 7.74 -0.52
CA ALA A 130 -1.41 8.96 -0.03
C ALA A 130 -2.43 10.09 0.10
N TRP A 131 -2.26 10.90 1.14
CA TRP A 131 -2.99 12.13 1.34
C TRP A 131 -2.30 13.27 0.61
N PHE A 132 -3.08 14.22 0.12
CA PHE A 132 -2.58 15.51 -0.33
C PHE A 132 -3.38 16.64 0.29
N ARG A 133 -2.72 17.77 0.50
CA ARG A 133 -3.37 19.02 0.86
C ARG A 133 -4.56 19.30 -0.04
N ASN A 134 -5.73 19.51 0.56
CA ASN A 134 -6.98 19.82 -0.14
C ASN A 134 -7.40 18.80 -1.21
N ALA A 135 -6.97 17.54 -1.10
CA ALA A 135 -7.46 16.46 -1.93
C ALA A 135 -7.95 15.29 -1.05
N PRO A 136 -8.92 14.49 -1.52
CA PRO A 136 -9.23 13.24 -0.84
C PRO A 136 -8.03 12.29 -0.89
N LEU A 137 -8.02 11.29 0.01
CA LEU A 137 -7.05 10.19 -0.01
C LEU A 137 -7.04 9.55 -1.40
N GLN A 138 -5.88 9.53 -2.06
CA GLN A 138 -5.71 8.97 -3.40
C GLN A 138 -5.10 7.57 -3.32
N VAL A 139 -5.29 6.79 -4.39
CA VAL A 139 -4.73 5.45 -4.55
C VAL A 139 -3.71 5.46 -5.68
N PHE A 140 -2.48 5.07 -5.36
CA PHE A 140 -1.38 4.94 -6.31
C PHE A 140 -1.06 3.47 -6.54
N ALA A 141 -0.83 3.11 -7.80
CA ALA A 141 -0.31 1.81 -8.17
C ALA A 141 1.04 1.95 -8.87
N ARG A 142 1.99 1.11 -8.50
CA ARG A 142 3.18 0.87 -9.33
C ARG A 142 2.80 -0.19 -10.35
N VAL A 143 2.83 0.17 -11.63
CA VAL A 143 2.38 -0.71 -12.72
C VAL A 143 3.55 -0.98 -13.67
N ARG A 144 3.78 -2.26 -13.96
CA ARG A 144 4.62 -2.69 -15.08
C ARG A 144 3.75 -2.78 -16.33
N LEU A 145 3.93 -1.85 -17.25
CA LEU A 145 3.21 -1.80 -18.50
C LEU A 145 3.66 -2.94 -19.44
N ASP A 146 2.82 -3.27 -20.42
CA ASP A 146 3.12 -4.30 -21.44
C ASP A 146 4.31 -3.94 -22.32
N SER A 147 4.68 -2.66 -22.38
CA SER A 147 5.92 -2.18 -22.98
C SER A 147 7.18 -2.58 -22.20
N GLY A 148 7.03 -3.11 -20.98
CA GLY A 148 8.11 -3.43 -20.05
C GLY A 148 8.51 -2.28 -19.12
N VAL A 149 7.96 -1.07 -19.33
CA VAL A 149 8.24 0.10 -18.49
C VAL A 149 7.46 0.01 -17.18
N THR A 150 8.11 0.30 -16.05
CA THR A 150 7.45 0.45 -14.75
C THR A 150 7.20 1.93 -14.47
N THR A 151 5.95 2.28 -14.15
CA THR A 151 5.55 3.65 -13.85
C THR A 151 4.60 3.71 -12.65
N ALA A 152 4.55 4.85 -11.98
CA ALA A 152 3.49 5.14 -11.02
C ALA A 152 2.22 5.56 -11.76
N VAL A 153 1.07 5.13 -11.26
CA VAL A 153 -0.25 5.47 -11.78
C VAL A 153 -1.12 5.95 -10.62
N ASP A 154 -1.65 7.16 -10.73
CA ASP A 154 -2.73 7.64 -9.87
C ASP A 154 -4.05 7.03 -10.35
N LEU A 155 -4.61 6.12 -9.56
CA LEU A 155 -5.90 5.47 -9.83
C LEU A 155 -7.08 6.30 -9.34
N GLY A 156 -6.82 7.40 -8.64
CA GLY A 156 -7.83 8.33 -8.15
C GLY A 156 -8.29 8.11 -6.72
N PRO A 157 -9.38 8.79 -6.32
CA PRO A 157 -9.77 8.86 -4.92
C PRO A 157 -10.14 7.49 -4.36
N ARG A 158 -9.65 7.18 -3.15
CA ARG A 158 -9.95 5.93 -2.43
C ARG A 158 -11.45 5.68 -2.35
N SER A 159 -12.24 6.73 -2.15
CA SER A 159 -13.70 6.69 -2.04
C SER A 159 -14.40 6.14 -3.28
N GLN A 160 -13.82 6.33 -4.48
CA GLN A 160 -14.36 5.79 -5.73
C GLN A 160 -13.96 4.34 -5.95
N LEU A 161 -12.92 3.86 -5.25
CA LEU A 161 -12.37 2.51 -5.36
C LEU A 161 -12.77 1.61 -4.17
N ASN A 162 -13.76 2.02 -3.37
CA ASN A 162 -14.19 1.30 -2.16
C ASN A 162 -14.72 -0.12 -2.44
N PHE A 163 -15.16 -0.39 -3.66
CA PHE A 163 -15.63 -1.71 -4.08
C PHE A 163 -14.49 -2.72 -4.34
N ILE A 164 -13.23 -2.25 -4.29
CA ILE A 164 -12.04 -3.07 -4.55
C ILE A 164 -11.22 -3.20 -3.26
N ASP A 165 -10.81 -4.43 -2.95
CA ASP A 165 -9.75 -4.69 -1.99
C ASP A 165 -8.39 -4.37 -2.62
N LEU A 166 -7.75 -3.29 -2.14
CA LEU A 166 -6.47 -2.82 -2.65
C LEU A 166 -5.35 -3.86 -2.45
N GLY A 167 -5.40 -4.65 -1.37
CA GLY A 167 -4.39 -5.69 -1.11
C GLY A 167 -4.45 -6.81 -2.16
N ALA A 168 -5.65 -7.08 -2.69
CA ALA A 168 -5.87 -8.09 -3.72
C ALA A 168 -5.46 -7.64 -5.13
N LEU A 169 -5.13 -6.35 -5.35
CA LEU A 169 -4.74 -5.82 -6.65
C LEU A 169 -3.32 -6.20 -7.07
N ARG A 170 -2.45 -6.60 -6.14
CA ARG A 170 -1.09 -7.00 -6.46
C ARG A 170 -1.06 -8.22 -7.38
N GLY A 171 -0.24 -8.15 -8.42
CA GLY A 171 -0.13 -9.18 -9.46
C GLY A 171 -1.31 -9.25 -10.42
N LYS A 172 -2.25 -8.28 -10.36
CA LYS A 172 -3.42 -8.25 -11.24
C LYS A 172 -3.15 -7.44 -12.50
N ARG A 173 -3.80 -7.87 -13.58
CA ARG A 173 -3.86 -7.10 -14.82
C ARG A 173 -4.77 -5.90 -14.66
N VAL A 174 -4.37 -4.78 -15.25
CA VAL A 174 -5.14 -3.55 -15.32
C VAL A 174 -5.07 -2.99 -16.74
N ALA A 175 -6.18 -2.47 -17.23
CA ALA A 175 -6.21 -1.59 -18.39
C ALA A 175 -6.66 -0.20 -17.94
N ILE A 176 -5.97 0.85 -18.37
CA ILE A 176 -6.26 2.22 -17.98
C ILE A 176 -6.33 3.13 -19.21
N LEU A 177 -7.26 4.08 -19.18
CA LEU A 177 -7.23 5.25 -20.04
C LEU A 177 -6.67 6.39 -19.20
N ALA A 178 -5.49 6.87 -19.54
CA ALA A 178 -4.74 7.81 -18.73
C ALA A 178 -4.03 8.85 -19.60
N HIS A 179 -3.61 9.96 -18.99
CA HIS A 179 -2.67 10.87 -19.62
C HIS A 179 -1.34 10.90 -18.86
N PRO A 180 -0.22 11.20 -19.53
CA PRO A 180 1.05 11.41 -18.87
C PRO A 180 1.01 12.64 -17.96
N ALA A 181 1.55 12.49 -16.75
CA ALA A 181 1.76 13.57 -15.81
C ALA A 181 3.18 13.52 -15.24
N THR A 182 3.59 14.62 -14.62
CA THR A 182 4.85 14.66 -13.86
C THR A 182 4.50 14.90 -12.40
N ILE A 183 4.98 14.01 -11.54
CA ILE A 183 4.77 14.03 -10.11
C ILE A 183 6.14 14.24 -9.49
N GLU A 184 6.37 15.42 -8.91
CA GLU A 184 7.65 15.77 -8.25
C GLU A 184 8.89 15.52 -9.14
N GLY A 185 8.74 15.73 -10.45
CA GLY A 185 9.80 15.50 -11.44
C GLY A 185 9.88 14.07 -12.00
N GLY A 186 9.19 13.12 -11.38
CA GLY A 186 9.03 11.74 -11.87
C GLY A 186 7.90 11.61 -12.89
N LYS A 187 8.08 10.75 -13.89
CA LYS A 187 7.01 10.43 -14.86
C LYS A 187 5.96 9.54 -14.20
N ALA A 188 4.69 9.87 -14.40
CA ALA A 188 3.56 9.12 -13.90
C ALA A 188 2.38 9.17 -14.88
N LEU A 189 1.35 8.38 -14.60
CA LEU A 189 0.08 8.39 -15.34
C LEU A 189 -1.06 8.77 -14.40
N VAL A 190 -2.01 9.55 -14.90
CA VAL A 190 -3.24 9.90 -14.17
C VAL A 190 -4.43 9.26 -14.87
N ALA A 191 -5.11 8.34 -14.19
CA ALA A 191 -6.17 7.54 -14.79
C ALA A 191 -7.52 8.30 -14.85
N HIS A 192 -8.17 8.30 -16.01
CA HIS A 192 -9.57 8.73 -16.13
C HIS A 192 -10.53 7.54 -16.18
N GLN A 193 -10.04 6.39 -16.60
CA GLN A 193 -10.78 5.15 -16.58
C GLN A 193 -9.84 4.04 -16.18
N ILE A 194 -10.33 3.16 -15.32
CA ILE A 194 -9.65 1.92 -14.95
C ILE A 194 -10.54 0.75 -15.30
N GLN A 195 -9.95 -0.34 -15.76
CA GLN A 195 -10.62 -1.61 -15.95
C GLN A 195 -9.89 -2.67 -15.14
N LEU A 196 -10.59 -3.21 -14.14
CA LEU A 196 -10.10 -4.21 -13.20
C LEU A 196 -11.13 -5.33 -13.11
N TYR A 197 -10.69 -6.59 -13.22
CA TYR A 197 -11.58 -7.75 -13.18
C TYR A 197 -12.73 -7.69 -14.21
N GLY A 198 -12.49 -7.05 -15.37
CA GLY A 198 -13.51 -6.82 -16.40
C GLY A 198 -14.50 -5.69 -16.08
N ILE A 199 -14.41 -5.06 -14.91
CA ILE A 199 -15.25 -3.92 -14.51
C ILE A 199 -14.53 -2.64 -14.88
N THR A 200 -15.20 -1.80 -15.66
CA THR A 200 -14.72 -0.48 -16.06
C THR A 200 -15.29 0.60 -15.15
N THR A 201 -14.44 1.41 -14.55
CA THR A 201 -14.81 2.52 -13.67
C THR A 201 -14.21 3.81 -14.19
N ARG A 202 -15.05 4.82 -14.40
CA ARG A 202 -14.61 6.19 -14.68
C ARG A 202 -14.22 6.86 -13.37
N ILE A 203 -13.06 7.52 -13.38
CA ILE A 203 -12.51 8.25 -12.25
C ILE A 203 -12.87 9.73 -12.39
N TYR A 204 -13.50 10.25 -11.35
CA TYR A 204 -13.92 11.66 -11.28
C TYR A 204 -12.95 12.44 -10.39
N TRP A 205 -12.20 13.34 -11.01
CA TRP A 205 -11.27 14.22 -10.31
C TRP A 205 -12.03 15.46 -9.82
N SER A 206 -12.97 15.29 -8.89
CA SER A 206 -13.62 16.43 -8.25
C SER A 206 -12.72 17.01 -7.17
N LEU A 207 -12.47 18.32 -7.22
CA LEU A 207 -11.96 19.04 -6.06
C LEU A 207 -12.98 18.92 -4.91
N PRO A 208 -12.54 18.76 -3.66
CA PRO A 208 -13.45 18.99 -2.54
C PRO A 208 -13.99 20.42 -2.67
N THR A 209 -15.32 20.55 -2.67
CA THR A 209 -15.97 21.86 -2.52
C THR A 209 -15.56 22.43 -1.16
N PRO A 210 -15.10 23.70 -1.10
CA PRO A 210 -14.64 24.33 0.14
C PRO A 210 -15.75 24.45 1.19
#